data_AF-A0A9P6PB13-F1
#
_entry.id   AF-A0A9P6PB13-F1
#
_cell.length_a   1.000
_cell.length_b   1.000
_cell.length_c   1.000
_cell.angle_alpha   90.00
_cell.angle_beta   90.00
_cell.angle_gamma   90.00
#
_symmetry.space_group_name_H-M   'P 1'
#
loop_
_entity.id
_entity.type
_entity.pdbx_description
1 polymer ?
#
loop_
_entity_poly.entity_id
_entity_poly.type
_entity_poly.pdbx_seq_one_letter_code
_entity_poly.pdbx_strand_id
1 'polypeptide(L)'
;MVVTEDGTLDGSWLCPLCAECHSCGEQRLNEKEGYEYAVAAPSGKCKYPVYLATYCKKCHDRFENDSLCPVCLKTYLDDDEENEMVACDTCDHWIHAGCDESLTPEKYQELCDDETAKYNCPLCVDNIKPLVQSGSAVLTLKELSIPGGYCVGLLGGKIRVRGAIRYKTFRVGVPEIKGTGLAEMPSLPL
;
A
#
# COMPACT_ATOMS: atom_id res chain seq x y z
N MET A 1 9.93 -5.41 -9.76
CA MET A 1 10.66 -6.44 -10.50
C MET A 1 11.50 -7.21 -9.50
N VAL A 2 11.15 -8.46 -9.22
CA VAL A 2 11.99 -9.35 -8.42
C VAL A 2 12.52 -10.39 -9.40
N VAL A 3 13.84 -10.53 -9.47
CA VAL A 3 14.43 -11.66 -10.17
C VAL A 3 14.56 -12.77 -9.14
N THR A 4 13.78 -13.83 -9.30
CA THR A 4 13.91 -15.04 -8.49
C THR A 4 15.13 -15.86 -8.94
N GLU A 5 15.61 -16.76 -8.08
CA GLU A 5 16.85 -17.52 -8.31
C GLU A 5 16.80 -18.46 -9.53
N ASP A 6 15.59 -18.77 -10.01
CA ASP A 6 15.31 -19.57 -11.21
C ASP A 6 15.21 -18.72 -12.50
N GLY A 7 15.46 -17.41 -12.41
CA GLY A 7 15.44 -16.53 -13.58
C GLY A 7 14.04 -16.22 -14.12
N THR A 8 12.99 -16.61 -13.41
CA THR A 8 11.62 -16.19 -13.75
C THR A 8 11.38 -14.75 -13.32
N LEU A 9 10.72 -13.98 -14.18
CA LEU A 9 10.26 -12.64 -13.88
C LEU A 9 8.92 -12.74 -13.17
N ASP A 10 8.93 -12.95 -11.85
CA ASP A 10 7.71 -12.91 -11.05
C ASP A 10 7.46 -11.48 -10.56
N GLY A 11 6.54 -10.80 -11.24
CA GLY A 11 6.14 -9.43 -10.94
C GLY A 11 5.46 -8.78 -12.14
N SER A 12 4.24 -8.30 -11.92
CA SER A 12 3.51 -7.50 -12.89
C SER A 12 4.28 -6.20 -13.17
N TRP A 13 4.72 -6.03 -14.42
CA TRP A 13 5.23 -4.75 -14.91
C TRP A 13 4.06 -3.96 -15.47
N LEU A 14 3.89 -2.73 -14.98
CA LEU A 14 2.85 -1.84 -15.48
C LEU A 14 3.40 -1.05 -16.66
N CYS A 15 2.75 -1.19 -17.83
CA CYS A 15 3.05 -0.35 -18.98
C CYS A 15 2.89 1.12 -18.61
N PRO A 16 3.81 2.04 -19.01
CA PRO A 16 3.67 3.47 -18.76
C PRO A 16 2.33 4.06 -19.21
N LEU A 17 1.72 3.51 -20.27
CA LEU A 17 0.40 3.91 -20.77
C LEU A 17 -0.76 3.43 -19.89
N CYS A 18 -0.55 2.34 -19.15
CA CYS A 18 -1.53 1.75 -18.24
C CYS A 18 -1.29 2.16 -16.78
N ALA A 19 -0.20 2.89 -16.53
CA ALA A 19 0.17 3.33 -15.20
C ALA A 19 -0.65 4.55 -14.77
N GLU A 20 -1.09 4.54 -13.52
CA GLU A 20 -1.75 5.63 -12.85
C GLU A 20 -1.06 5.91 -11.52
N CYS A 21 -1.16 7.16 -11.05
CA CYS A 21 -0.68 7.50 -9.72
C CYS A 21 -1.51 6.77 -8.66
N HIS A 22 -0.87 5.98 -7.80
CA HIS A 22 -1.58 5.23 -6.74
C HIS A 22 -2.34 6.12 -5.76
N SER A 23 -1.85 7.35 -5.52
CA SER A 23 -2.48 8.28 -4.58
C SER A 23 -3.68 9.01 -5.19
N CYS A 24 -3.46 9.76 -6.27
CA CYS A 24 -4.48 10.64 -6.85
C CYS A 24 -5.23 10.03 -8.06
N GLY A 25 -4.80 8.87 -8.56
CA GLY A 25 -5.41 8.21 -9.73
C GLY A 25 -5.12 8.89 -11.07
N GLU A 26 -4.33 9.97 -11.09
CA GLU A 26 -4.05 10.68 -12.34
C GLU A 26 -3.29 9.80 -13.34
N GLN A 27 -3.84 9.72 -14.56
CA GLN A 27 -3.22 9.07 -15.70
C GLN A 27 -2.47 10.10 -16.54
N ARG A 28 -1.14 10.03 -16.54
CA ARG A 28 -0.32 10.87 -17.40
C ARG A 28 -0.24 10.27 -18.80
N LEU A 29 -1.21 10.63 -19.64
CA LEU A 29 -1.21 10.33 -21.08
C LEU A 29 -0.21 11.20 -21.88
N ASN A 30 0.37 12.22 -21.25
CA ASN A 30 1.22 13.21 -21.92
C ASN A 30 2.69 13.00 -21.52
N GLU A 31 3.54 12.72 -22.52
CA GLU A 31 4.94 12.27 -22.43
C GLU A 31 5.93 13.21 -21.70
N LYS A 32 5.51 14.41 -21.27
CA LYS A 32 6.42 15.45 -20.79
C LYS A 32 6.89 15.30 -19.34
N GLU A 33 6.16 14.56 -18.50
CA GLU A 33 6.59 14.29 -17.12
C GLU A 33 6.30 12.83 -16.73
N GLY A 34 7.35 12.07 -16.43
CA GLY A 34 7.24 10.66 -16.05
C GLY A 34 6.60 10.42 -14.68
N TYR A 35 6.34 9.16 -14.39
CA TYR A 35 6.05 8.68 -13.04
C TYR A 35 7.33 8.40 -12.27
N GLU A 36 7.23 8.44 -10.95
CA GLU A 36 8.29 8.06 -10.02
C GLU A 36 7.84 6.84 -9.22
N TYR A 37 8.80 6.00 -8.84
CA TYR A 37 8.54 4.73 -8.18
C TYR A 37 8.95 4.80 -6.72
N ALA A 38 7.98 4.67 -5.82
CA ALA A 38 8.27 4.48 -4.42
C ALA A 38 8.88 3.11 -4.19
N VAL A 39 10.08 3.09 -3.61
CA VAL A 39 10.84 1.86 -3.35
C VAL A 39 11.30 1.83 -1.89
N ALA A 40 11.13 0.69 -1.23
CA ALA A 40 11.80 0.42 0.02
C ALA A 40 13.24 -0.04 -0.26
N ALA A 41 14.20 0.57 0.43
CA ALA A 41 15.60 0.18 0.34
C ALA A 41 15.79 -1.29 0.75
N PRO A 42 16.85 -1.96 0.25
CA PRO A 42 17.21 -3.29 0.72
C PRO A 42 17.33 -3.33 2.24
N SER A 43 16.81 -4.39 2.84
CA SER A 43 16.89 -4.63 4.29
C SER A 43 17.46 -6.02 4.53
N GLY A 44 17.83 -6.36 5.78
CA GLY A 44 18.40 -7.69 6.08
C GLY A 44 17.54 -8.88 5.61
N LYS A 45 16.24 -8.67 5.37
CA LYS A 45 15.29 -9.67 4.85
C LYS A 45 15.08 -9.59 3.32
N CYS A 46 15.49 -8.50 2.67
CA CYS A 46 15.27 -8.23 1.25
C CYS A 46 16.57 -7.73 0.60
N LYS A 47 17.24 -8.60 -0.17
CA LYS A 47 18.50 -8.27 -0.85
C LYS A 47 18.36 -7.17 -1.92
N TYR A 48 17.16 -7.01 -2.48
CA TYR A 48 16.87 -6.07 -3.55
C TYR A 48 15.86 -5.01 -3.09
N PRO A 49 15.87 -3.81 -3.70
CA PRO A 49 14.85 -2.80 -3.45
C PRO A 49 13.46 -3.36 -3.74
N VAL A 50 12.50 -3.05 -2.87
CA VAL A 50 11.13 -3.52 -3.01
C VAL A 50 10.28 -2.38 -3.54
N TYR A 51 9.72 -2.57 -4.73
CA TYR A 51 8.72 -1.66 -5.30
C TYR A 51 7.51 -1.54 -4.36
N LEU A 52 7.02 -0.33 -4.09
CA LEU A 52 5.86 -0.10 -3.24
C LEU A 52 4.66 0.37 -4.06
N ALA A 53 4.83 1.46 -4.81
CA ALA A 53 3.79 2.06 -5.64
C ALA A 53 4.38 2.96 -6.74
N THR A 54 3.54 3.34 -7.69
CA THR A 54 3.85 4.33 -8.74
C THR A 54 3.13 5.63 -8.39
N TYR A 55 3.83 6.77 -8.46
CA TYR A 55 3.29 8.09 -8.15
C TYR A 55 3.59 9.09 -9.26
N CYS A 56 2.73 10.08 -9.41
CA CYS A 56 3.12 11.33 -10.07
C CYS A 56 4.13 12.07 -9.18
N LYS A 57 4.91 12.99 -9.76
CA LYS A 57 5.96 13.73 -9.05
C LYS A 57 5.48 14.36 -7.73
N LYS A 58 4.34 15.04 -7.75
CA LYS A 58 3.77 15.69 -6.54
C LYS A 58 3.48 14.70 -5.41
N CYS A 59 2.94 13.53 -5.73
CA CYS A 59 2.68 12.49 -4.74
C CYS A 59 3.98 11.81 -4.31
N HIS A 60 4.95 11.64 -5.21
CA HIS A 60 6.25 11.11 -4.84
C HIS A 60 6.97 12.02 -3.83
N ASP A 61 6.96 13.34 -4.05
CA ASP A 61 7.53 14.32 -3.11
C ASP A 61 6.91 14.20 -1.71
N ARG A 62 5.59 13.98 -1.62
CA ARG A 62 4.90 13.75 -0.32
C ARG A 62 5.29 12.41 0.30
N PHE A 63 5.43 11.37 -0.52
CA PHE A 63 5.88 10.04 -0.08
C PHE A 63 7.30 10.10 0.53
N GLU A 64 8.23 10.82 -0.10
CA GLU A 64 9.61 10.95 0.40
C GLU A 64 9.67 11.65 1.76
N ASN A 65 8.75 12.62 1.98
CA ASN A 65 8.57 13.35 3.22
C ASN A 65 7.71 12.61 4.27
N ASP A 66 7.43 11.31 4.07
CA ASP A 66 6.61 10.48 4.98
C ASP A 66 5.17 11.01 5.21
N SER A 67 4.68 11.83 4.29
CA SER A 67 3.33 12.41 4.28
C SER A 67 2.34 11.47 3.58
N LEU A 68 2.09 10.32 4.23
CA LEU A 68 1.27 9.23 3.69
C LEU A 68 0.59 8.41 4.77
N CYS A 69 -0.57 7.82 4.43
CA CYS A 69 -1.23 6.81 5.24
C CYS A 69 -0.49 5.46 5.07
N PRO A 70 0.11 4.87 6.11
CA PRO A 70 0.90 3.64 5.99
C PRO A 70 0.05 2.41 5.64
N VAL A 71 -1.27 2.46 5.85
CA VAL A 71 -2.17 1.33 5.57
C VAL A 71 -2.46 1.20 4.07
N CYS A 72 -2.87 2.29 3.41
CA CYS A 72 -3.18 2.26 1.98
C CYS A 72 -2.06 2.79 1.08
N LEU A 73 -1.01 3.36 1.65
CA LEU A 73 0.09 4.01 0.95
C LEU A 73 -0.35 5.19 0.05
N LYS A 74 -1.49 5.82 0.33
CA LYS A 74 -1.85 7.09 -0.34
C LYS A 74 -1.24 8.27 0.43
N THR A 75 -0.77 9.28 -0.29
CA THR A 75 -0.25 10.51 0.30
C THR A 75 -1.39 11.42 0.70
N TYR A 76 -1.20 12.21 1.76
CA TYR A 76 -2.23 13.15 2.20
C TYR A 76 -2.42 14.25 1.13
N LEU A 77 -3.64 14.38 0.61
CA LEU A 77 -4.01 15.43 -0.34
C LEU A 77 -4.65 16.59 0.44
N ASP A 78 -4.41 17.82 -0.03
CA ASP A 78 -4.84 19.02 0.68
C ASP A 78 -6.35 19.34 0.50
N ASP A 79 -6.97 18.80 -0.57
CA ASP A 79 -8.37 19.06 -0.97
C ASP A 79 -9.34 17.91 -0.65
N ASP A 80 -8.92 16.91 0.13
CA ASP A 80 -9.80 15.79 0.46
C ASP A 80 -10.78 16.18 1.58
N GLU A 81 -11.87 16.86 1.20
CA GLU A 81 -13.07 17.08 2.04
C GLU A 81 -13.71 15.77 2.55
N GLU A 82 -13.25 14.59 2.10
CA GLU A 82 -13.72 13.26 2.52
C GLU A 82 -12.77 12.48 3.47
N ASN A 83 -11.65 13.06 3.93
CA ASN A 83 -10.66 12.31 4.70
C ASN A 83 -10.71 12.59 6.20
N GLU A 84 -11.71 12.03 6.87
CA GLU A 84 -11.60 11.74 8.31
C GLU A 84 -10.31 10.93 8.54
N MET A 85 -9.44 11.41 9.43
CA MET A 85 -8.19 10.74 9.76
C MET A 85 -7.96 10.72 11.26
N VAL A 86 -7.30 9.65 11.73
CA VAL A 86 -6.91 9.51 13.14
C VAL A 86 -5.41 9.22 13.22
N ALA A 87 -4.72 9.89 14.14
CA ALA A 87 -3.33 9.61 14.45
C ALA A 87 -3.20 8.32 15.26
N CYS A 88 -2.30 7.43 14.85
CA CYS A 88 -1.99 6.20 15.59
C CYS A 88 -1.07 6.49 16.78
N ASP A 89 -1.47 6.10 18.00
CA ASP A 89 -0.68 6.29 19.23
C ASP A 89 0.65 5.51 19.28
N THR A 90 0.82 4.51 18.41
CA THR A 90 2.06 3.69 18.38
C THR A 90 3.08 4.18 17.36
N CYS A 91 2.64 4.68 16.21
CA CYS A 91 3.55 5.06 15.12
C CYS A 91 3.46 6.52 14.68
N ASP A 92 2.60 7.32 15.32
CA ASP A 92 2.40 8.76 15.07
C ASP A 92 2.00 9.13 13.62
N HIS A 93 1.62 8.15 12.80
CA HIS A 93 1.10 8.38 11.45
C HIS A 93 -0.41 8.53 11.45
N TRP A 94 -0.91 9.35 10.52
CA TRP A 94 -2.33 9.54 10.27
C TRP A 94 -2.89 8.44 9.38
N ILE A 95 -4.01 7.88 9.79
CA ILE A 95 -4.71 6.80 9.09
C ILE A 95 -6.06 7.34 8.64
N HIS A 96 -6.38 7.22 7.35
CA HIS A 96 -7.74 7.49 6.88
C HIS A 96 -8.73 6.59 7.62
N ALA A 97 -9.85 7.13 8.11
CA ALA A 97 -10.89 6.37 8.79
C ALA A 97 -11.39 5.19 7.93
N GLY A 98 -11.53 5.42 6.61
CA GLY A 98 -11.90 4.37 5.66
C GLY A 98 -10.87 3.24 5.47
N CYS A 99 -9.65 3.38 5.99
CA CYS A 99 -8.59 2.37 5.89
C CYS A 99 -8.62 1.31 7.00
N ASP A 100 -9.48 1.47 8.00
CA ASP A 100 -9.68 0.50 9.07
C ASP A 100 -11.18 0.20 9.25
N GLU A 101 -11.58 -1.07 9.17
CA GLU A 101 -12.96 -1.48 9.43
C GLU A 101 -13.41 -1.20 10.87
N SER A 102 -12.48 -1.09 11.81
CA SER A 102 -12.79 -0.78 13.22
C SER A 102 -13.04 0.70 13.50
N LEU A 103 -12.62 1.60 12.60
CA LEU A 103 -12.95 3.03 12.64
C LEU A 103 -14.33 3.27 12.02
N THR A 104 -15.37 2.88 12.75
CA THR A 104 -16.74 3.28 12.40
C THR A 104 -16.96 4.77 12.71
N PRO A 105 -17.98 5.43 12.13
CA PRO A 105 -18.29 6.82 12.46
C PRO A 105 -18.48 7.05 13.96
N GLU A 106 -19.08 6.08 14.67
CA GLU A 106 -19.27 6.15 16.13
C GLU A 106 -17.92 6.09 16.86
N LYS A 107 -17.01 5.20 16.42
CA LYS A 107 -15.68 5.10 17.03
C LYS A 107 -14.82 6.33 16.71
N TYR A 108 -14.93 6.87 15.51
CA TYR A 108 -14.27 8.11 15.12
C TYR A 108 -14.76 9.28 15.99
N GLN A 109 -16.08 9.41 16.17
CA GLN A 109 -16.64 10.44 17.05
C GLN A 109 -16.20 10.26 18.51
N GLU A 110 -16.15 9.03 19.02
CA GLU A 110 -15.61 8.75 20.37
C GLU A 110 -14.16 9.24 20.50
N LEU A 111 -13.32 9.01 19.49
CA LEU A 111 -11.93 9.47 19.46
C LEU A 111 -11.82 11.01 19.35
N CYS A 112 -12.80 11.67 18.74
CA CYS A 112 -12.87 13.13 18.71
C CYS A 112 -13.35 13.73 20.05
N ASP A 113 -14.26 13.05 20.74
CA ASP A 113 -14.89 13.54 21.97
C ASP A 113 -14.07 13.24 23.23
N ASP A 114 -13.29 12.16 23.23
CA ASP A 114 -12.47 11.71 24.37
C ASP A 114 -10.98 11.75 24.03
N GLU A 115 -10.27 12.77 24.55
CA GLU A 115 -8.82 12.92 24.40
C GLU A 115 -8.01 11.77 25.03
N THR A 116 -8.61 10.95 25.89
CA THR A 116 -7.96 9.77 26.50
C THR A 116 -8.14 8.50 25.68
N ALA A 117 -9.05 8.51 24.71
CA ALA A 117 -9.29 7.39 23.83
C ALA A 117 -8.07 7.18 22.92
N LYS A 118 -7.60 5.93 22.85
CA LYS A 118 -6.43 5.54 22.07
C LYS A 118 -6.81 4.79 20.82
N TYR A 119 -6.09 5.06 19.75
CA TYR A 119 -6.19 4.37 18.48
C TYR A 119 -4.83 3.82 18.04
N ASN A 120 -4.81 2.53 17.69
CA ASN A 120 -3.64 1.88 17.12
C ASN A 120 -3.99 1.30 15.77
N CYS A 121 -3.25 1.69 14.74
CA CYS A 121 -3.55 1.33 13.37
C CYS A 121 -3.43 -0.18 13.10
N PRO A 122 -4.05 -0.69 12.01
CA PRO A 122 -3.99 -2.10 11.66
C PRO A 122 -2.59 -2.72 11.59
N LEU A 123 -1.58 -1.91 11.22
CA LEU A 123 -0.19 -2.36 11.16
C LEU A 123 0.48 -2.44 12.53
N CYS A 124 0.02 -1.68 13.53
CA CYS A 124 0.57 -1.76 14.88
C CYS A 124 -0.07 -2.90 15.70
N VAL A 125 -1.32 -3.27 15.39
CA VAL A 125 -2.04 -4.37 16.06
C VAL A 125 -2.08 -5.68 15.26
N ASP A 126 -1.31 -5.77 14.15
CA ASP A 126 -1.27 -6.93 13.26
C ASP A 126 -2.66 -7.36 12.71
N ASN A 127 -3.56 -6.41 12.48
CA ASN A 127 -4.86 -6.66 11.85
C ASN A 127 -4.71 -6.84 10.32
N ILE A 128 -4.14 -7.98 9.94
CA ILE A 128 -3.90 -8.37 8.55
C ILE A 128 -4.43 -9.79 8.32
N LYS A 129 -5.44 -9.92 7.46
CA LYS A 129 -6.09 -11.21 7.16
C LYS A 129 -5.58 -11.76 5.82
N PRO A 130 -5.03 -12.98 5.75
CA PRO A 130 -4.66 -13.58 4.47
C PRO A 130 -5.89 -13.89 3.63
N LEU A 131 -5.85 -13.50 2.35
CA LEU A 131 -6.87 -13.84 1.35
C LEU A 131 -6.56 -15.17 0.67
N VAL A 132 -5.28 -15.52 0.57
CA VAL A 132 -4.81 -16.77 -0.04
C VAL A 132 -4.26 -17.66 1.06
N GLN A 133 -4.74 -18.90 1.14
CA GLN A 133 -4.27 -19.89 2.12
C GLN A 133 -2.97 -20.55 1.65
N SER A 134 -1.92 -19.75 1.46
CA SER A 134 -0.58 -20.25 1.13
C SER A 134 0.43 -19.85 2.21
N GLY A 135 1.42 -20.70 2.46
CA GLY A 135 2.50 -20.39 3.40
C GLY A 135 3.25 -19.11 3.00
N SER A 136 3.45 -18.91 1.69
CA SER A 136 4.05 -17.69 1.14
C SER A 136 3.25 -16.42 1.46
N ALA A 137 1.92 -16.46 1.29
CA ALA A 137 1.05 -15.33 1.62
C ALA A 137 1.18 -14.93 3.09
N VAL A 138 1.18 -15.91 4.01
CA VAL A 138 1.33 -15.65 5.45
C VAL A 138 2.71 -15.06 5.78
N LEU A 139 3.79 -15.58 5.17
CA LEU A 139 5.14 -15.06 5.39
C LEU A 139 5.27 -13.60 4.91
N THR A 140 4.69 -13.28 3.75
CA THR A 140 4.76 -11.94 3.16
C THR A 140 3.95 -10.92 3.96
N LEU A 141 2.81 -11.31 4.53
CA LEU A 141 2.03 -10.44 5.43
C LEU A 141 2.70 -10.21 6.79
N LYS A 142 3.53 -11.15 7.24
CA LYS A 142 4.32 -11.07 8.49
C LYS A 142 5.71 -10.44 8.32
N GLU A 143 5.99 -9.83 7.16
CA GLU A 143 7.30 -9.24 6.85
C GLU A 143 8.46 -10.25 6.94
N LEU A 144 8.18 -11.53 6.67
CA LEU A 144 9.16 -12.62 6.65
C LEU A 144 9.63 -12.93 5.23
N SER A 145 8.89 -12.47 4.22
CA SER A 145 9.24 -12.55 2.81
C SER A 145 8.84 -11.28 2.06
N ILE A 146 9.34 -11.16 0.83
CA ILE A 146 9.06 -10.04 -0.07
C ILE A 146 7.56 -9.99 -0.46
N PRO A 147 7.02 -8.77 -0.69
CA PRO A 147 5.68 -8.58 -1.26
C PRO A 147 5.51 -9.27 -2.63
N GLY A 148 4.44 -10.04 -2.79
CA GLY A 148 4.15 -10.80 -4.01
C GLY A 148 3.62 -9.94 -5.16
N GLY A 149 3.57 -10.47 -6.38
CA GLY A 149 3.05 -9.72 -7.55
C GLY A 149 1.53 -9.48 -7.55
N TYR A 150 0.81 -10.11 -6.64
CA TYR A 150 -0.66 -10.11 -6.56
C TYR A 150 -1.16 -9.91 -5.13
N CYS A 151 -2.44 -9.61 -4.96
CA CYS A 151 -3.06 -9.41 -3.66
C CYS A 151 -3.05 -10.70 -2.83
N VAL A 152 -2.50 -10.64 -1.61
CA VAL A 152 -2.39 -11.80 -0.70
C VAL A 152 -3.14 -11.61 0.62
N GLY A 153 -3.57 -10.39 0.94
CA GLY A 153 -4.27 -10.12 2.19
C GLY A 153 -5.10 -8.84 2.22
N LEU A 154 -5.88 -8.71 3.29
CA LEU A 154 -6.65 -7.54 3.67
C LEU A 154 -6.06 -6.94 4.96
N LEU A 155 -5.56 -5.72 4.85
CA LEU A 155 -5.09 -4.90 5.95
C LEU A 155 -6.24 -4.02 6.46
N GLY A 156 -6.45 -4.01 7.78
CA GLY A 156 -7.59 -3.28 8.38
C GLY A 156 -8.95 -3.79 7.91
N GLY A 157 -9.02 -5.03 7.42
CA GLY A 157 -10.24 -5.66 6.89
C GLY A 157 -10.72 -5.16 5.52
N LYS A 158 -10.22 -4.02 5.04
CA LYS A 158 -10.70 -3.40 3.78
C LYS A 158 -9.60 -3.19 2.74
N ILE A 159 -8.37 -2.92 3.15
CA ILE A 159 -7.30 -2.53 2.23
C ILE A 159 -6.62 -3.76 1.65
N ARG A 160 -6.73 -3.95 0.34
CA ARG A 160 -6.07 -5.03 -0.41
C ARG A 160 -4.58 -4.77 -0.51
N VAL A 161 -3.79 -5.71 0.01
CA VAL A 161 -2.33 -5.62 0.04
C VAL A 161 -1.67 -6.86 -0.55
N ARG A 162 -0.55 -6.65 -1.22
CA ARG A 162 0.33 -7.71 -1.72
C ARG A 162 1.44 -8.09 -0.74
N GLY A 163 1.48 -7.43 0.42
CA GLY A 163 2.38 -7.71 1.53
C GLY A 163 2.42 -6.59 2.55
N ALA A 164 3.19 -6.79 3.62
CA ALA A 164 3.61 -5.72 4.52
C ALA A 164 5.14 -5.69 4.58
N ILE A 165 5.72 -4.51 4.72
CA ILE A 165 7.16 -4.36 4.86
C ILE A 165 7.49 -3.19 5.78
N ARG A 166 8.66 -3.28 6.41
CA ARG A 166 9.25 -2.15 7.12
C ARG A 166 9.85 -1.17 6.12
N TYR A 167 9.35 0.06 6.15
CA TYR A 167 9.86 1.19 5.38
C TYR A 167 10.40 2.24 6.37
N LYS A 168 11.68 2.59 6.24
CA LYS A 168 12.40 3.42 7.22
C LYS A 168 12.19 2.87 8.64
N THR A 169 11.47 3.61 9.50
CA THR A 169 11.21 3.28 10.91
C THR A 169 9.85 2.62 11.14
N PHE A 170 8.93 2.68 10.17
CA PHE A 170 7.54 2.23 10.33
C PHE A 170 7.19 1.08 9.37
N ARG A 171 6.02 0.48 9.57
CA ARG A 171 5.49 -0.57 8.70
C ARG A 171 4.57 0.07 7.67
N VAL A 172 4.57 -0.47 6.46
CA VAL A 172 3.62 -0.08 5.41
C VAL A 172 2.95 -1.30 4.80
N GLY A 173 1.66 -1.15 4.50
CA GLY A 173 0.95 -2.05 3.60
C GLY A 173 1.43 -1.80 2.18
N VAL A 174 1.82 -2.85 1.49
CA VAL A 174 2.23 -2.75 0.09
C VAL A 174 0.97 -2.94 -0.76
N PRO A 175 0.50 -1.90 -1.48
CA PRO A 175 -0.79 -1.93 -2.15
C PRO A 175 -0.79 -2.90 -3.34
N GLU A 176 -1.98 -3.35 -3.72
CA GLU A 176 -2.19 -4.02 -5.00
C GLU A 176 -1.78 -3.11 -6.16
N ILE A 177 -1.14 -3.69 -7.17
CA ILE A 177 -0.72 -2.95 -8.37
C ILE A 177 -1.96 -2.73 -9.23
N LYS A 178 -2.41 -1.48 -9.31
CA LYS A 178 -3.51 -1.05 -10.18
C LYS A 178 -2.93 -0.47 -11.47
N GLY A 179 -3.50 -0.89 -12.59
CA GLY A 179 -3.29 -0.24 -13.87
C GLY A 179 -4.48 -0.49 -14.78
N THR A 180 -4.58 0.31 -15.83
CA THR A 180 -5.76 0.37 -16.70
C THR A 180 -5.69 -0.55 -17.91
N GLY A 181 -4.64 -1.36 -17.99
CA GLY A 181 -4.56 -2.46 -18.95
C GLY A 181 -5.65 -3.47 -18.61
N LEU A 182 -6.55 -3.74 -19.56
CA LEU A 182 -7.55 -4.79 -19.46
C LEU A 182 -6.85 -6.11 -19.09
N ALA A 183 -7.04 -6.56 -17.85
CA ALA A 183 -6.60 -7.88 -17.40
C ALA A 183 -7.62 -8.95 -17.81
N GLU A 184 -8.22 -8.85 -19.00
CA GLU A 184 -8.87 -10.00 -19.60
C GLU A 184 -7.76 -10.88 -20.18
N MET A 185 -7.44 -11.95 -19.44
CA MET A 185 -6.70 -13.08 -19.99
C MET A 185 -7.42 -13.49 -21.29
N PRO A 186 -6.77 -13.47 -22.47
CA PRO A 186 -7.39 -14.05 -23.65
C PRO A 186 -7.72 -15.50 -23.32
N SER A 187 -8.99 -15.86 -23.44
CA SER A 187 -9.42 -17.24 -23.28
C SER A 187 -8.65 -18.08 -24.30
N LEU A 188 -7.92 -19.08 -23.79
CA LEU A 188 -7.27 -20.06 -24.66
C LEU A 188 -8.38 -20.73 -25.51
N PRO A 189 -8.24 -20.76 -26.85
CA PRO A 189 -9.17 -21.52 -27.66
C PRO A 189 -9.08 -23.00 -27.27
N LEU A 190 -10.26 -23.62 -27.08
CA LEU A 190 -10.43 -25.05 -26.85
C LEU A 190 -9.90 -25.88 -28.03
#